data_AF-A0A962VDA9-F1
#
_entry.id   AF-A0A962VDA9-F1
#
_cell.length_a   1.000
_cell.length_b   1.000
_cell.length_c   1.000
_cell.angle_alpha   90.00
_cell.angle_beta   90.00
_cell.angle_gamma   90.00
#
_symmetry.space_group_name_H-M   'P 1'
#
loop_
_entity.id
_entity.type
_entity.pdbx_description
1 polymer ?
#
loop_
_entity_poly.entity_id
_entity_poly.type
_entity_poly.pdbx_seq_one_letter_code
_entity_poly.pdbx_strand_id
1 'polypeptide(L)'
;VALRLFNSKRTVMLHRQLLRFLLAGGLNTLLTLALYQLLLLWWPYPVAFSTAFICGIVFTGLVYTRFVFEVSTTPRRFTHNALYYLLSYGLSLGLLAFLVDQLGIAERLAVFITIAGMVPLNFFCLRRLLQARSH
;
A
#
# COMPACT_ATOMS: atom_id res chain seq x y z
N VAL A 1 -23.69 -33.67 4.32
CA VAL A 1 -22.75 -33.24 5.39
C VAL A 1 -21.40 -32.72 4.85
N ALA A 2 -20.83 -33.30 3.77
CA ALA A 2 -19.55 -32.88 3.18
C ALA A 2 -19.49 -31.43 2.62
N LEU A 3 -20.61 -30.88 2.13
CA LEU A 3 -20.66 -29.51 1.56
C LEU A 3 -20.50 -28.39 2.61
N ARG A 4 -20.85 -28.61 3.89
CA ARG A 4 -20.68 -27.61 4.97
C ARG A 4 -19.23 -27.52 5.46
N LEU A 5 -18.48 -28.62 5.42
CA LEU A 5 -17.07 -28.65 5.85
C LEU A 5 -16.12 -28.01 4.83
N PHE A 6 -16.47 -28.04 3.54
CA PHE A 6 -15.71 -27.36 2.49
C PHE A 6 -15.83 -25.83 2.60
N ASN A 7 -17.00 -25.33 3.02
CA ASN A 7 -17.26 -23.91 3.15
C ASN A 7 -16.48 -23.30 4.35
N SER A 8 -16.41 -24.00 5.48
CA SER A 8 -15.71 -23.54 6.70
C SER A 8 -14.18 -23.38 6.51
N LYS A 9 -13.53 -24.33 5.83
CA LYS A 9 -12.09 -24.19 5.53
C LYS A 9 -11.79 -23.01 4.61
N ARG A 10 -12.68 -22.69 3.68
CA ARG A 10 -12.51 -21.58 2.74
C ARG A 10 -12.69 -20.22 3.45
N THR A 11 -13.65 -20.07 4.36
CA THR A 11 -13.81 -18.83 5.14
C THR A 11 -12.65 -18.60 6.10
N VAL A 12 -12.18 -19.63 6.82
CA VAL A 12 -11.03 -19.49 7.73
C VAL A 12 -9.74 -19.15 6.97
N MET A 13 -9.56 -19.72 5.77
CA MET A 13 -8.41 -19.43 4.91
C MET A 13 -8.44 -18.00 4.35
N LEU A 14 -9.61 -17.51 3.95
CA LEU A 14 -9.84 -16.11 3.52
C LEU A 14 -9.62 -15.11 4.66
N HIS A 15 -10.15 -15.39 5.86
CA HIS A 15 -9.94 -14.52 7.02
C HIS A 15 -8.46 -14.43 7.40
N ARG A 16 -7.72 -15.54 7.35
CA ARG A 16 -6.30 -15.56 7.66
C ARG A 16 -5.46 -14.82 6.61
N GLN A 17 -5.85 -14.88 5.33
CA GLN A 17 -5.23 -14.09 4.27
C GLN A 17 -5.52 -12.60 4.41
N LEU A 18 -6.77 -12.22 4.71
CA LEU A 18 -7.15 -10.83 4.98
C LEU A 18 -6.42 -10.27 6.21
N LEU A 19 -6.33 -11.03 7.31
CA LEU A 19 -5.57 -10.63 8.50
C LEU A 19 -4.09 -10.41 8.20
N ARG A 20 -3.46 -11.31 7.44
CA ARG A 20 -2.05 -11.15 7.02
C ARG A 20 -1.88 -9.95 6.10
N PHE A 21 -2.82 -9.71 5.19
CA PHE A 21 -2.82 -8.53 4.32
C PHE A 21 -2.97 -7.24 5.12
N LEU A 22 -3.91 -7.18 6.07
CA LEU A 22 -4.09 -6.03 6.95
C LEU A 22 -2.88 -5.79 7.85
N LEU A 23 -2.31 -6.87 8.41
CA LEU A 23 -1.13 -6.78 9.27
C LEU A 23 0.10 -6.33 8.48
N ALA A 24 0.39 -6.94 7.33
CA ALA A 24 1.53 -6.56 6.50
C ALA A 24 1.36 -5.15 5.92
N GLY A 25 0.17 -4.83 5.40
CA GLY A 25 -0.14 -3.51 4.87
C GLY A 25 -0.16 -2.43 5.95
N GLY A 26 -0.74 -2.74 7.12
CA GLY A 26 -0.79 -1.85 8.27
C GLY A 26 0.58 -1.58 8.86
N LEU A 27 1.42 -2.61 9.02
CA LEU A 27 2.79 -2.46 9.48
C LEU A 27 3.62 -1.64 8.49
N ASN A 28 3.48 -1.91 7.19
CA ASN A 28 4.15 -1.11 6.16
C ASN A 28 3.70 0.35 6.19
N THR A 29 2.40 0.61 6.35
CA THR A 29 1.85 1.96 6.41
C THR A 29 2.37 2.69 7.65
N LEU A 30 2.38 2.04 8.82
CA LEU A 30 2.93 2.61 10.06
C LEU A 30 4.41 2.93 9.93
N LEU A 31 5.19 2.02 9.34
CA LEU A 31 6.62 2.23 9.12
C LEU A 31 6.87 3.40 8.16
N THR A 32 6.15 3.44 7.04
CA THR A 32 6.25 4.50 6.03
C THR A 32 5.85 5.85 6.62
N LEU A 33 4.79 5.88 7.44
CA LEU A 33 4.36 7.07 8.16
C LEU A 33 5.40 7.55 9.18
N ALA A 34 5.92 6.64 10.00
CA ALA A 34 6.94 6.97 10.99
C ALA A 34 8.21 7.51 10.32
N LEU A 35 8.66 6.86 9.24
CA LEU A 35 9.77 7.34 8.41
C LEU A 35 9.47 8.73 7.85
N TYR A 36 8.32 8.94 7.23
CA TYR A 36 7.94 10.23 6.68
C TYR A 36 8.00 11.34 7.74
N GLN A 37 7.38 11.13 8.91
CA GLN A 37 7.37 12.10 10.00
C GLN A 37 8.78 12.41 10.52
N LEU A 38 9.66 11.41 10.56
CA LEU A 38 11.05 11.56 11.00
C LEU A 38 11.90 12.29 9.96
N LEU A 39 11.72 11.99 8.68
CA LEU A 39 12.40 12.66 7.58
C LEU A 39 11.97 14.12 7.43
N LEU A 40 10.72 14.44 7.77
CA LEU A 40 10.20 15.80 7.72
C LEU A 40 10.88 16.77 8.70
N LEU A 41 11.61 16.26 9.71
CA LEU A 41 12.44 17.10 10.57
C LEU A 41 13.67 17.67 9.85
N TRP A 42 14.12 17.01 8.78
CA TRP A 42 15.38 17.32 8.11
C TRP A 42 15.16 17.81 6.69
N TRP A 43 14.15 17.27 5.99
CA TRP A 43 13.91 17.44 4.56
C TRP A 43 12.50 17.97 4.26
N PRO A 44 12.31 18.67 3.13
CA PRO A 44 10.98 19.12 2.70
C PRO A 44 10.07 17.94 2.35
N TYR A 45 8.75 18.12 2.50
CA TYR A 45 7.75 17.05 2.31
C TYR A 45 7.87 16.22 1.02
N PRO A 46 8.21 16.78 -0.17
CA PRO A 46 8.24 15.96 -1.40
C PRO A 46 9.36 14.93 -1.34
N VAL A 47 10.52 15.34 -0.81
CA VAL A 47 11.68 14.45 -0.66
C VAL A 47 11.38 13.45 0.44
N ALA A 48 10.91 13.90 1.61
CA ALA A 48 10.55 13.02 2.71
C ALA A 48 9.54 11.94 2.28
N PHE A 49 8.49 12.33 1.54
CA PHE A 49 7.47 11.42 1.01
C PHE A 49 8.07 10.42 0.01
N SER A 50 8.89 10.88 -0.93
CA SER A 50 9.57 10.03 -1.91
C SER A 50 10.40 8.92 -1.25
N THR A 51 11.27 9.30 -0.32
CA THR A 51 12.12 8.33 0.40
C THR A 51 11.31 7.38 1.26
N ALA A 52 10.32 7.88 2.00
CA ALA A 52 9.44 7.02 2.79
C ALA A 52 8.72 6.00 1.90
N PHE A 53 8.20 6.43 0.76
CA PHE A 53 7.50 5.55 -0.19
C PHE A 53 8.42 4.47 -0.77
N ILE A 54 9.65 4.82 -1.17
CA ILE A 54 10.66 3.86 -1.65
C ILE A 54 10.99 2.86 -0.53
N CYS A 55 11.23 3.32 0.69
CA CYS A 55 11.46 2.46 1.84
C CYS A 55 10.27 1.51 2.10
N GLY A 56 9.03 1.99 1.95
CA GLY A 56 7.83 1.17 2.08
C GLY A 56 7.72 0.09 1.00
N ILE A 57 8.06 0.40 -0.25
CA ILE A 57 8.13 -0.61 -1.33
C ILE A 57 9.20 -1.66 -1.00
N VAL A 58 10.39 -1.22 -0.59
CA VAL A 58 11.49 -2.13 -0.24
C VAL A 58 11.10 -3.00 0.97
N PHE A 59 10.51 -2.41 2.01
CA PHE A 59 10.05 -3.13 3.19
C PHE A 59 8.96 -4.14 2.83
N THR A 60 7.98 -3.75 2.04
CA THR A 60 6.94 -4.67 1.55
C THR A 60 7.59 -5.79 0.74
N GLY A 61 8.54 -5.47 -0.15
CA GLY A 61 9.32 -6.45 -0.91
C GLY A 61 10.07 -7.42 -0.01
N LEU A 62 10.78 -6.93 1.00
CA LEU A 62 11.56 -7.71 1.96
C LEU A 62 10.69 -8.56 2.89
N VAL A 63 9.60 -8.02 3.42
CA VAL A 63 8.67 -8.77 4.28
C VAL A 63 7.98 -9.84 3.45
N TYR A 64 7.50 -9.54 2.23
CA TYR A 64 6.87 -10.56 1.40
C TYR A 64 7.86 -11.63 0.92
N THR A 65 9.11 -11.28 0.60
CA THR A 65 10.13 -12.28 0.25
C THR A 65 10.56 -13.10 1.46
N ARG A 66 10.87 -12.46 2.58
CA ARG A 66 11.44 -13.13 3.76
C ARG A 66 10.42 -13.91 4.58
N PHE A 67 9.12 -13.57 4.52
CA PHE A 67 8.06 -14.27 5.27
C PHE A 67 7.23 -15.26 4.44
N VAL A 68 7.25 -15.18 3.10
CA VAL A 68 6.32 -15.96 2.26
C VAL A 68 7.01 -16.83 1.20
N PHE A 69 8.20 -16.48 0.69
CA PHE A 69 8.77 -17.20 -0.47
C PHE A 69 10.26 -17.51 -0.34
N GLU A 70 10.57 -18.75 0.04
CA GLU A 70 11.73 -19.50 -0.47
C GLU A 70 11.59 -19.81 -1.98
N VAL A 71 10.99 -18.94 -2.81
CA VAL A 71 10.84 -19.19 -4.27
C VAL A 71 10.89 -17.90 -5.10
N SER A 72 11.71 -17.98 -6.15
CA SER A 72 11.96 -17.05 -7.25
C SER A 72 10.84 -16.05 -7.58
N THR A 73 11.10 -14.78 -7.32
CA THR A 73 10.39 -13.63 -7.88
C THR A 73 10.35 -13.74 -9.41
N THR A 74 9.20 -14.09 -10.00
CA THR A 74 9.02 -14.01 -11.46
C THR A 74 8.99 -12.52 -11.86
N PRO A 75 9.99 -12.00 -12.60
CA PRO A 75 10.11 -10.56 -12.91
C PRO A 75 8.91 -10.01 -13.70
N ARG A 76 8.16 -10.87 -14.38
CA ARG A 76 6.97 -10.50 -15.16
C ARG A 76 5.77 -10.03 -14.32
N ARG A 77 5.69 -10.42 -13.03
CA ARG A 77 4.67 -9.88 -12.10
C ARG A 77 5.13 -8.59 -11.43
N PHE A 78 6.44 -8.33 -11.42
CA PHE A 78 7.05 -7.16 -10.81
C PHE A 78 6.75 -5.89 -11.61
N THR A 79 6.73 -5.95 -12.94
CA THR A 79 6.47 -4.79 -13.82
C THR A 79 5.04 -4.25 -13.67
N HIS A 80 4.04 -5.12 -13.59
CA HIS A 80 2.64 -4.71 -13.41
C HIS A 80 2.41 -4.10 -12.01
N ASN A 81 3.06 -4.66 -10.98
CA ASN A 81 3.05 -4.08 -9.64
C ASN A 81 3.79 -2.74 -9.57
N ALA A 82 4.96 -2.63 -10.21
CA ALA A 82 5.75 -1.40 -10.22
C ALA A 82 4.97 -0.25 -10.87
N LEU A 83 4.26 -0.50 -11.98
CA LEU A 83 3.41 0.51 -12.60
C LEU A 83 2.27 0.96 -11.67
N TYR A 84 1.62 0.01 -10.97
CA TYR A 84 0.61 0.35 -9.96
C TYR A 84 1.18 1.20 -8.83
N TYR A 85 2.36 0.84 -8.30
CA TYR A 85 3.04 1.63 -7.27
C TYR A 85 3.42 3.02 -7.76
N LEU A 86 3.86 3.15 -9.02
CA LEU A 86 4.21 4.44 -9.61
C LEU A 86 2.98 5.35 -9.79
N LEU A 87 1.85 4.80 -10.23
CA LEU A 87 0.57 5.50 -10.31
C LEU A 87 0.08 5.93 -8.93
N SER A 88 0.11 5.02 -7.96
CA SER A 88 -0.32 5.29 -6.59
C SER A 88 0.58 6.34 -5.93
N TYR A 89 1.89 6.31 -6.22
CA TYR A 89 2.85 7.34 -5.81
C TYR A 89 2.49 8.71 -6.37
N GLY A 90 2.32 8.82 -7.68
CA GLY A 90 2.01 10.09 -8.34
C GLY A 90 0.69 10.69 -7.85
N LEU A 91 -0.33 9.84 -7.68
CA LEU A 91 -1.62 10.25 -7.11
C LEU A 91 -1.48 10.72 -5.64
N SER A 92 -0.73 9.99 -4.83
CA SER A 92 -0.52 10.34 -3.42
C SER A 92 0.27 11.64 -3.28
N LEU A 93 1.35 11.80 -4.05
CA LEU A 93 2.16 13.01 -4.05
C LEU A 93 1.37 14.22 -4.57
N GLY A 94 0.60 14.05 -5.65
CA GLY A 94 -0.24 15.11 -6.20
C GLY A 94 -1.34 15.55 -5.23
N LEU A 95 -1.98 14.59 -4.55
CA LEU A 95 -2.95 14.91 -3.50
C LEU A 95 -2.27 15.61 -2.32
N LEU A 96 -1.11 15.13 -1.89
CA LEU A 96 -0.35 15.75 -0.80
C LEU A 96 0.05 17.19 -1.14
N ALA A 97 0.62 17.42 -2.33
CA ALA A 97 0.98 18.75 -2.81
C ALA A 97 -0.26 19.66 -2.92
N PHE A 98 -1.39 19.15 -3.40
CA PHE A 98 -2.63 19.91 -3.41
C PHE A 98 -3.08 20.32 -2.00
N LEU A 99 -2.98 19.43 -1.01
CA LEU A 99 -3.34 19.74 0.37
C LEU A 99 -2.38 20.76 1.03
N VAL A 100 -1.09 20.65 0.75
CA VAL A 100 -0.08 21.53 1.35
C VAL A 100 -0.04 22.88 0.63
N ASP A 101 0.11 22.88 -0.69
CA ASP A 101 0.35 24.09 -1.48
C ASP A 101 -0.93 24.88 -1.75
N GLN A 102 -2.07 24.21 -2.01
CA GLN A 102 -3.33 24.90 -2.35
C GLN A 102 -4.21 25.18 -1.13
N LEU A 103 -4.26 24.25 -0.16
CA LEU A 103 -5.07 24.39 1.05
C LEU A 103 -4.27 24.89 2.27
N GLY A 104 -2.94 24.96 2.19
CA GLY A 104 -2.09 25.43 3.29
C GLY A 104 -2.08 24.48 4.50
N ILE A 105 -2.47 23.22 4.32
CA ILE A 105 -2.50 22.24 5.42
C ILE A 105 -1.07 21.88 5.80
N ALA A 106 -0.79 21.83 7.10
CA ALA A 106 0.51 21.40 7.60
C ALA A 106 0.91 20.03 7.03
N GLU A 107 2.14 19.93 6.50
CA GLU A 107 2.70 18.75 5.83
C GLU A 107 2.58 17.46 6.67
N ARG A 108 2.63 17.61 8.00
CA ARG A 108 2.44 16.52 8.97
C ARG A 108 1.03 15.96 8.97
N LEU A 109 0.00 16.82 8.86
CA LEU A 109 -1.41 16.44 8.85
C LEU A 109 -1.87 16.02 7.45
N ALA A 110 -1.33 16.68 6.42
CA ALA A 110 -1.70 16.44 5.03
C ALA A 110 -1.47 14.98 4.61
N VAL A 111 -0.42 14.30 5.12
CA VAL A 111 -0.19 12.88 4.84
C VAL A 111 -1.28 11.97 5.42
N PHE A 112 -1.82 12.26 6.60
CA PHE A 112 -2.92 11.45 7.15
C PHE A 112 -4.18 11.55 6.28
N ILE A 113 -4.50 12.75 5.82
CA ILE A 113 -5.65 12.98 4.92
C ILE A 113 -5.40 12.32 3.57
N THR A 114 -4.18 12.41 3.06
CA THR A 114 -3.77 11.75 1.81
C THR A 114 -3.96 10.24 1.90
N ILE A 115 -3.54 9.60 3.00
CA ILE A 115 -3.76 8.16 3.22
C ILE A 115 -5.26 7.86 3.31
N ALA A 116 -6.02 8.64 4.08
CA ALA A 116 -7.47 8.45 4.21
C ALA A 116 -8.20 8.54 2.87
N GLY A 117 -7.76 9.41 1.96
CA GLY A 117 -8.30 9.53 0.60
C GLY A 117 -7.78 8.45 -0.38
N MET A 118 -6.51 8.06 -0.28
CA MET A 118 -5.91 7.06 -1.17
C MET A 118 -6.36 5.64 -0.87
N VAL A 119 -6.67 5.29 0.38
CA VAL A 119 -7.19 3.97 0.74
C VAL A 119 -8.45 3.60 -0.05
N PRO A 120 -9.54 4.40 -0.05
CA PRO A 120 -10.74 4.09 -0.84
C PRO A 120 -10.46 4.16 -2.35
N LEU A 121 -9.63 5.10 -2.81
CA LEU A 121 -9.30 5.23 -4.23
C LEU A 121 -8.55 3.99 -4.75
N ASN A 122 -7.55 3.53 -4.01
CA ASN A 122 -6.82 2.29 -4.29
C ASN A 122 -7.75 1.07 -4.27
N PHE A 123 -8.71 1.01 -3.33
CA PHE A 123 -9.71 -0.05 -3.30
C PHE A 123 -10.59 -0.05 -4.55
N PHE A 124 -11.07 1.11 -5.00
CA PHE A 124 -11.87 1.23 -6.23
C PHE A 124 -11.06 0.83 -7.47
N CYS A 125 -9.82 1.27 -7.59
CA CYS A 125 -8.92 0.87 -8.68
C CYS A 125 -8.70 -0.64 -8.70
N LEU A 126 -8.37 -1.23 -7.55
CA LEU A 126 -8.11 -2.67 -7.44
C LEU A 126 -9.37 -3.49 -7.75
N ARG A 127 -10.54 -3.03 -7.27
CA ARG A 127 -11.83 -3.66 -7.54
C ARG A 127 -12.16 -3.65 -9.03
N ARG A 128 -11.95 -2.54 -9.73
CA ARG A 128 -12.16 -2.45 -11.19
C ARG A 128 -11.20 -3.34 -11.97
N LEU A 129 -9.93 -3.38 -11.58
CA LEU A 129 -8.92 -4.22 -12.22
C LEU A 129 -9.24 -5.72 -12.08
N LEU A 130 -9.74 -6.14 -10.91
CA LEU A 130 -10.14 -7.53 -10.65
C LEU A 130 -11.40 -7.93 -11.43
N GLN A 131 -12.39 -7.03 -11.53
CA GLN A 131 -13.59 -7.26 -12.34
C GLN A 131 -13.30 -7.33 -13.85
N ALA A 132 -12.29 -6.59 -14.32
CA ALA A 132 -11.86 -6.64 -15.72
C ALA A 132 -11.17 -7.95 -16.12
N ARG A 133 -10.69 -8.76 -15.16
CA ARG A 133 -10.06 -10.06 -15.42
C ARG A 133 -11.02 -11.25 -15.38
N SER A 134 -12.29 -11.03 -15.01
CA SER A 134 -13.32 -12.09 -14.97
C SER A 134 -14.20 -12.15 -16.23
N HIS A 135 -13.85 -11.41 -17.28
CA HIS A 135 -14.43 -11.48 -18.62
C HIS A 135 -13.35 -11.88 -19.61
#